data_AF-A0A258Y8G4-F1
#
_entry.id   AF-A0A258Y8G4-F1
#
_cell.length_a   1.000
_cell.length_b   1.000
_cell.length_c   1.000
_cell.angle_alpha   90.00
_cell.angle_beta   90.00
_cell.angle_gamma   90.00
#
_symmetry.space_group_name_H-M   'P 1'
#
loop_
_entity.id
_entity.type
_entity.pdbx_description
1 polymer ?
#
loop_
_entity_poly.entity_id
_entity_poly.type
_entity_poly.pdbx_seq_one_letter_code
_entity_poly.pdbx_strand_id
1 'polypeptide(L)'
;MIAVATLGSQAQDFKKVNTALLLGKMEDAKTELDKMSADPKALAKTEYWYFRSRIYANLGKEAKTAPKFPTAIQDADAAFQKLVTLDAAWVMVKEKGNDGIFDMYSYGYNNGIRAFNEKKWDSASSYFAYAVTYSDILFQNKMTKDQNMTFDTTSLLYAGYSSQNAQKGVDACKYYARLAEAKVGGDGFVDIYKYLIITYMNDKKEESFRKYIALAKQVYPKENWD
;
A
#
# COMPACT_ATOMS: atom_id res chain seq x y z
N MET A 1 -12.35 -50.11 8.88
CA MET A 1 -12.78 -48.79 8.39
C MET A 1 -11.59 -48.12 7.72
N ILE A 2 -11.64 -47.99 6.40
CA ILE A 2 -10.61 -47.30 5.62
C ILE A 2 -10.83 -45.81 5.85
N ALA A 3 -9.88 -45.14 6.51
CA ALA A 3 -9.83 -43.69 6.61
C ALA A 3 -9.57 -43.14 5.20
N VAL A 4 -10.65 -42.85 4.46
CA VAL A 4 -10.58 -42.16 3.18
C VAL A 4 -10.06 -40.75 3.48
N ALA A 5 -8.90 -40.46 2.91
CA ALA A 5 -8.18 -39.23 3.07
C ALA A 5 -9.07 -38.01 2.78
N THR A 6 -9.26 -37.16 3.79
CA THR A 6 -9.88 -35.82 3.72
C THR A 6 -9.04 -34.80 2.92
N LEU A 7 -8.13 -35.25 2.06
CA LEU A 7 -7.27 -34.38 1.25
C LEU A 7 -8.03 -33.72 0.07
N GLY A 8 -9.23 -34.21 -0.27
CA GLY A 8 -10.04 -33.69 -1.39
C GLY A 8 -11.00 -32.53 -1.08
N SER A 9 -11.34 -32.27 0.19
CA SER A 9 -12.36 -31.26 0.52
C SER A 9 -11.84 -29.83 0.35
N GLN A 10 -10.65 -29.54 0.88
CA GLN A 10 -10.08 -28.19 0.90
C GLN A 10 -9.74 -27.66 -0.50
N ALA A 11 -9.20 -28.52 -1.38
CA ALA A 11 -8.94 -28.13 -2.78
C ALA A 11 -10.23 -27.77 -3.52
N GLN A 12 -11.32 -28.49 -3.23
CA GLN A 12 -12.63 -28.19 -3.80
C GLN A 12 -13.24 -26.90 -3.23
N ASP A 13 -13.02 -26.61 -1.94
CA ASP A 13 -13.50 -25.39 -1.32
C ASP A 13 -12.77 -24.14 -1.83
N PHE A 14 -11.44 -24.17 -1.95
CA PHE A 14 -10.69 -23.08 -2.60
C PHE A 14 -11.08 -22.89 -4.07
N LYS A 15 -11.43 -23.98 -4.78
CA LYS A 15 -11.94 -23.88 -6.15
C LYS A 15 -13.24 -23.06 -6.21
N LYS A 16 -14.17 -23.26 -5.27
CA LYS A 16 -15.40 -22.46 -5.19
C LYS A 16 -15.12 -20.98 -4.94
N VAL A 17 -14.20 -20.68 -4.00
CA VAL A 17 -13.76 -19.31 -3.73
C VAL A 17 -13.20 -18.67 -5.00
N ASN A 18 -12.28 -19.37 -5.68
CA ASN A 18 -11.67 -18.88 -6.91
C ASN A 18 -12.69 -18.69 -8.03
N THR A 19 -13.65 -19.60 -8.20
CA THR A 19 -14.73 -19.45 -9.19
C THR A 19 -15.60 -18.23 -8.91
N ALA A 20 -16.04 -18.01 -7.66
CA ALA A 20 -16.82 -16.84 -7.32
C ALA A 20 -16.05 -15.53 -7.57
N LEU A 21 -14.76 -15.53 -7.23
CA LEU A 21 -13.86 -14.40 -7.47
C LEU A 21 -13.66 -14.12 -8.96
N LEU A 22 -13.42 -15.13 -9.80
CA LEU A 22 -13.30 -14.98 -11.27
C LEU A 22 -14.60 -14.48 -11.92
N LEU A 23 -15.75 -14.77 -11.31
CA LEU A 23 -17.06 -14.26 -11.74
C LEU A 23 -17.37 -12.86 -11.19
N GLY A 24 -16.46 -12.23 -10.45
CA GLY A 24 -16.65 -10.91 -9.84
C GLY A 24 -17.63 -10.91 -8.66
N LYS A 25 -18.03 -12.08 -8.15
CA LYS A 25 -18.99 -12.23 -7.06
C LYS A 25 -18.28 -12.19 -5.70
N MET A 26 -17.85 -11.00 -5.30
CA MET A 26 -17.00 -10.83 -4.10
C MET A 26 -17.69 -11.20 -2.79
N GLU A 27 -18.99 -10.89 -2.64
CA GLU A 27 -19.77 -11.28 -1.45
C GLU A 27 -19.93 -12.83 -1.38
N ASP A 28 -20.13 -13.50 -2.52
CA ASP A 28 -20.17 -14.98 -2.58
C ASP A 28 -18.79 -15.59 -2.28
N ALA A 29 -17.72 -15.01 -2.84
CA ALA A 29 -16.35 -15.47 -2.60
C ALA A 29 -15.99 -15.36 -1.11
N LYS A 30 -16.37 -14.26 -0.45
CA LYS A 30 -16.24 -14.09 1.01
C LYS A 30 -17.00 -15.18 1.75
N THR A 31 -18.25 -15.45 1.36
CA THR A 31 -19.10 -16.46 1.99
C THR A 31 -18.47 -17.85 1.90
N GLU A 32 -17.96 -18.24 0.74
CA GLU A 32 -17.27 -19.53 0.58
C GLU A 32 -15.96 -19.59 1.38
N LEU A 33 -15.18 -18.50 1.41
CA LEU A 33 -13.92 -18.45 2.13
C LEU A 33 -14.12 -18.54 3.65
N ASP A 34 -15.14 -17.86 4.18
CA ASP A 34 -15.40 -17.78 5.62
C ASP A 34 -15.85 -19.13 6.21
N LYS A 35 -16.38 -20.04 5.41
CA LYS A 35 -16.65 -21.43 5.84
C LYS A 35 -15.39 -22.14 6.35
N MET A 36 -14.21 -21.69 5.91
CA MET A 36 -12.92 -22.26 6.29
C MET A 36 -12.21 -21.49 7.41
N SER A 37 -12.82 -20.42 7.97
CA SER A 37 -12.12 -19.51 8.90
C SER A 37 -11.72 -20.12 10.24
N ALA A 38 -12.29 -21.28 10.59
CA ALA A 38 -11.99 -22.02 11.81
C ALA A 38 -11.27 -23.36 11.55
N ASP A 39 -11.00 -23.73 10.29
CA ASP A 39 -10.30 -24.98 9.97
C ASP A 39 -8.77 -24.78 10.07
N PRO A 40 -8.07 -25.41 11.03
CA PRO A 40 -6.63 -25.27 11.16
C PRO A 40 -5.86 -25.70 9.90
N LYS A 41 -6.39 -26.65 9.12
CA LYS A 41 -5.76 -27.09 7.86
C LYS A 41 -5.84 -26.02 6.79
N ALA A 42 -6.96 -25.29 6.71
CA ALA A 42 -7.11 -24.17 5.79
C ALA A 42 -6.24 -22.98 6.22
N LEU A 43 -6.24 -22.64 7.51
CA LEU A 43 -5.43 -21.56 8.08
C LEU A 43 -3.91 -21.80 7.96
N ALA A 44 -3.49 -23.06 7.79
CA ALA A 44 -2.10 -23.40 7.49
C ALA A 44 -1.69 -23.20 6.01
N LYS A 45 -2.63 -22.88 5.11
CA LYS A 45 -2.38 -22.70 3.68
C LYS A 45 -2.25 -21.22 3.32
N THR A 46 -1.23 -20.90 2.54
CA THR A 46 -1.02 -19.56 1.96
C THR A 46 -2.22 -19.12 1.11
N GLU A 47 -2.87 -20.07 0.43
CA GLU A 47 -4.04 -19.83 -0.43
C GLU A 47 -5.24 -19.24 0.33
N TYR A 48 -5.47 -19.64 1.59
CA TYR A 48 -6.50 -19.03 2.42
C TYR A 48 -6.22 -17.54 2.64
N TRP A 49 -4.99 -17.21 3.04
CA TRP A 49 -4.59 -15.83 3.35
C TRP A 49 -4.51 -14.96 2.10
N TYR A 50 -4.11 -15.53 0.97
CA TYR A 50 -4.16 -14.87 -0.34
C TYR A 50 -5.60 -14.47 -0.71
N PHE A 51 -6.53 -15.42 -0.68
CA PHE A 51 -7.92 -15.11 -1.01
C PHE A 51 -8.55 -14.16 0.00
N ARG A 52 -8.25 -14.32 1.30
CA ARG A 52 -8.75 -13.43 2.35
C ARG A 52 -8.30 -12.00 2.11
N SER A 53 -7.00 -11.79 1.90
CA SER A 53 -6.44 -10.47 1.59
C SER A 53 -7.11 -9.86 0.36
N ARG A 54 -7.20 -10.59 -0.76
CA ARG A 54 -7.77 -10.09 -2.01
C ARG A 54 -9.26 -9.76 -1.93
N ILE A 55 -10.07 -10.68 -1.42
CA ILE A 55 -11.54 -10.52 -1.37
C ILE A 55 -11.91 -9.39 -0.42
N TYR A 56 -11.28 -9.36 0.75
CA TYR A 56 -11.61 -8.34 1.75
C TYR A 56 -11.08 -6.96 1.36
N ALA A 57 -9.91 -6.87 0.70
CA ALA A 57 -9.42 -5.60 0.16
C ALA A 57 -10.41 -5.02 -0.85
N ASN A 58 -10.93 -5.87 -1.75
CA ASN A 58 -11.93 -5.46 -2.72
C ASN A 58 -13.22 -4.95 -2.05
N LEU A 59 -13.78 -5.73 -1.13
CA LEU A 59 -15.01 -5.36 -0.43
C LEU A 59 -14.85 -4.08 0.41
N GLY A 60 -13.68 -3.87 0.99
CA GLY A 60 -13.37 -2.72 1.84
C GLY A 60 -13.06 -1.45 1.06
N LYS A 61 -12.54 -1.54 -0.18
CA LYS A 61 -12.24 -0.35 -0.99
C LYS A 61 -13.48 0.21 -1.71
N GLU A 62 -14.45 -0.64 -2.01
CA GLU A 62 -15.60 -0.28 -2.82
C GLU A 62 -16.66 0.45 -2.00
N ALA A 63 -17.04 1.67 -2.43
CA ALA A 63 -17.98 2.51 -1.71
C ALA A 63 -19.35 1.84 -1.43
N LYS A 64 -19.75 0.89 -2.29
CA LYS A 64 -21.00 0.14 -2.17
C LYS A 64 -20.95 -0.94 -1.08
N THR A 65 -19.81 -1.58 -0.88
CA THR A 65 -19.67 -2.74 0.03
C THR A 65 -18.98 -2.39 1.33
N ALA A 66 -18.12 -1.37 1.36
CA ALA A 66 -17.41 -0.95 2.57
C ALA A 66 -18.35 -0.68 3.76
N PRO A 67 -19.52 -0.03 3.61
CA PRO A 67 -20.45 0.16 4.72
C PRO A 67 -21.05 -1.15 5.27
N LYS A 68 -21.13 -2.20 4.44
CA LYS A 68 -21.61 -3.53 4.87
C LYS A 68 -20.53 -4.34 5.58
N PHE A 69 -19.26 -4.08 5.26
CA PHE A 69 -18.10 -4.80 5.78
C PHE A 69 -17.07 -3.80 6.35
N PRO A 70 -17.40 -3.12 7.46
CA PRO A 70 -16.61 -1.99 7.97
C PRO A 70 -15.19 -2.37 8.42
N THR A 71 -14.93 -3.65 8.67
CA THR A 71 -13.61 -4.18 9.06
C THR A 71 -12.82 -4.76 7.88
N ALA A 72 -13.38 -4.74 6.66
CA ALA A 72 -12.83 -5.53 5.57
C ALA A 72 -11.39 -5.14 5.20
N ILE A 73 -11.05 -3.85 5.20
CA ILE A 73 -9.66 -3.43 4.94
C ILE A 73 -8.73 -3.94 6.04
N GLN A 74 -9.11 -3.82 7.31
CA GLN A 74 -8.29 -4.28 8.44
C GLN A 74 -8.10 -5.80 8.42
N ASP A 75 -9.15 -6.54 8.07
CA ASP A 75 -9.11 -7.99 7.88
C ASP A 75 -8.22 -8.38 6.69
N ALA A 76 -8.23 -7.58 5.62
CA ALA A 76 -7.38 -7.77 4.45
C ALA A 76 -5.90 -7.51 4.78
N ASP A 77 -5.61 -6.47 5.58
CA ASP A 77 -4.27 -6.14 6.08
C ASP A 77 -3.73 -7.30 6.90
N ALA A 78 -4.49 -7.75 7.91
CA ALA A 78 -4.08 -8.85 8.78
C ALA A 78 -3.83 -10.14 7.98
N ALA A 79 -4.71 -10.43 7.01
CA ALA A 79 -4.54 -11.56 6.11
C ALA A 79 -3.29 -11.43 5.23
N PHE A 80 -3.01 -10.23 4.71
CA PHE A 80 -1.82 -9.96 3.93
C PHE A 80 -0.54 -10.16 4.75
N GLN A 81 -0.48 -9.64 5.98
CA GLN A 81 0.66 -9.85 6.89
C GLN A 81 0.88 -11.34 7.18
N LYS A 82 -0.21 -12.10 7.33
CA LYS A 82 -0.12 -13.56 7.51
C LYS A 82 0.36 -14.27 6.25
N LEU A 83 -0.10 -13.85 5.07
CA LEU A 83 0.36 -14.36 3.78
C LEU A 83 1.87 -14.18 3.62
N VAL A 84 2.40 -12.96 3.79
CA VAL A 84 3.83 -12.69 3.58
C VAL A 84 4.73 -13.41 4.58
N THR A 85 4.20 -13.73 5.78
CA THR A 85 4.91 -14.56 6.76
C THR A 85 5.03 -16.02 6.30
N LEU A 86 3.99 -16.56 5.64
CA LEU A 86 3.95 -17.94 5.17
C LEU A 86 4.54 -18.11 3.76
N ASP A 87 4.58 -17.04 2.97
CA ASP A 87 4.98 -17.01 1.57
C ASP A 87 5.90 -15.81 1.28
N ALA A 88 7.07 -15.79 1.95
CA ALA A 88 8.07 -14.74 1.78
C ALA A 88 8.64 -14.66 0.35
N ALA A 89 8.48 -15.73 -0.45
CA ALA A 89 8.90 -15.77 -1.85
C ALA A 89 7.82 -15.22 -2.82
N TRP A 90 6.65 -14.82 -2.29
CA TRP A 90 5.53 -14.27 -3.04
C TRP A 90 4.96 -15.22 -4.10
N VAL A 91 5.04 -16.54 -3.88
CA VAL A 91 4.62 -17.57 -4.85
C VAL A 91 3.15 -17.38 -5.21
N MET A 92 2.26 -17.27 -4.23
CA MET A 92 0.82 -17.09 -4.44
C MET A 92 0.50 -15.84 -5.24
N VAL A 93 1.15 -14.72 -4.91
CA VAL A 93 0.92 -13.44 -5.57
C VAL A 93 1.44 -13.48 -7.01
N LYS A 94 2.60 -14.11 -7.26
CA LYS A 94 3.16 -14.29 -8.61
C LYS A 94 2.31 -15.20 -9.49
N GLU A 95 1.75 -16.27 -8.92
CA GLU A 95 0.93 -17.23 -9.65
C GLU A 95 -0.49 -16.73 -9.94
N LYS A 96 -1.13 -16.07 -8.96
CA LYS A 96 -2.56 -15.71 -9.02
C LYS A 96 -2.82 -14.22 -9.24
N GLY A 97 -1.79 -13.39 -9.19
CA GLY A 97 -1.87 -11.96 -9.39
C GLY A 97 -1.92 -11.14 -8.09
N ASN A 98 -1.60 -9.86 -8.22
CA ASN A 98 -1.41 -8.90 -7.14
C ASN A 98 -2.61 -7.98 -6.88
N ASP A 99 -3.79 -8.30 -7.44
CA ASP A 99 -4.98 -7.44 -7.34
C ASP A 99 -5.32 -7.05 -5.90
N GLY A 100 -5.13 -7.95 -4.92
CA GLY A 100 -5.35 -7.63 -3.50
C GLY A 100 -4.43 -6.51 -3.01
N ILE A 101 -3.15 -6.53 -3.39
CA ILE A 101 -2.16 -5.51 -3.03
C ILE A 101 -2.52 -4.18 -3.73
N PHE A 102 -2.93 -4.25 -4.99
CA PHE A 102 -3.37 -3.07 -5.75
C PHE A 102 -4.67 -2.47 -5.21
N ASP A 103 -5.59 -3.31 -4.72
CA ASP A 103 -6.83 -2.88 -4.09
C ASP A 103 -6.57 -2.16 -2.76
N MET A 104 -5.59 -2.62 -1.98
CA MET A 104 -5.12 -1.92 -0.78
C MET A 104 -4.48 -0.57 -1.12
N TYR A 105 -3.58 -0.54 -2.11
CA TYR A 105 -3.05 0.72 -2.64
C TYR A 105 -4.18 1.69 -3.04
N SER A 106 -5.16 1.20 -3.80
CA SER A 106 -6.29 2.00 -4.29
C SER A 106 -7.17 2.53 -3.15
N TYR A 107 -7.39 1.72 -2.11
CA TYR A 107 -8.10 2.17 -0.91
C TYR A 107 -7.39 3.36 -0.25
N GLY A 108 -6.09 3.26 -0.01
CA GLY A 108 -5.30 4.34 0.56
C GLY A 108 -5.32 5.58 -0.33
N TYR A 109 -5.04 5.40 -1.62
CA TYR A 109 -4.94 6.51 -2.56
C TYR A 109 -6.26 7.29 -2.69
N ASN A 110 -7.38 6.58 -2.91
CA ASN A 110 -8.68 7.22 -3.14
C ASN A 110 -9.22 7.91 -1.88
N ASN A 111 -9.06 7.30 -0.70
CA ASN A 111 -9.44 7.94 0.56
C ASN A 111 -8.49 9.09 0.92
N GLY A 112 -7.22 8.98 0.57
CA GLY A 112 -6.23 10.05 0.68
C GLY A 112 -6.66 11.27 -0.13
N ILE A 113 -7.01 11.10 -1.40
CA ILE A 113 -7.50 12.17 -2.27
C ILE A 113 -8.77 12.82 -1.70
N ARG A 114 -9.73 12.01 -1.21
CA ARG A 114 -10.94 12.55 -0.58
C ARG A 114 -10.61 13.40 0.66
N ALA A 115 -9.82 12.86 1.58
CA ALA A 115 -9.44 13.55 2.80
C ALA A 115 -8.62 14.83 2.49
N PHE A 116 -7.74 14.77 1.49
CA PHE A 116 -6.93 15.92 1.04
C PHE A 116 -7.81 17.05 0.50
N ASN A 117 -8.77 16.73 -0.36
CA ASN A 117 -9.72 17.71 -0.90
C ASN A 117 -10.59 18.33 0.20
N GLU A 118 -10.91 17.56 1.24
CA GLU A 118 -11.61 18.02 2.45
C GLU A 118 -10.69 18.72 3.46
N LYS A 119 -9.39 18.88 3.14
CA LYS A 119 -8.36 19.47 4.02
C LYS A 119 -8.21 18.75 5.38
N LYS A 120 -8.60 17.47 5.44
CA LYS A 120 -8.40 16.58 6.59
C LYS A 120 -6.98 16.04 6.55
N TRP A 121 -6.01 16.90 6.83
CA TRP A 121 -4.58 16.63 6.61
C TRP A 121 -4.08 15.40 7.37
N ASP A 122 -4.52 15.22 8.62
CA ASP A 122 -4.13 14.06 9.42
C ASP A 122 -4.58 12.74 8.78
N SER A 123 -5.86 12.66 8.40
CA SER A 123 -6.42 11.51 7.70
C SER A 123 -5.80 11.30 6.33
N ALA A 124 -5.61 12.36 5.55
CA ALA A 124 -4.96 12.30 4.24
C ALA A 124 -3.53 11.76 4.37
N SER A 125 -2.77 12.22 5.36
CA SER A 125 -1.43 11.74 5.67
C SER A 125 -1.44 10.23 5.96
N SER A 126 -2.34 9.75 6.82
CA SER A 126 -2.47 8.31 7.10
C SER A 126 -2.85 7.49 5.87
N TYR A 127 -3.78 7.96 5.04
CA TYR A 127 -4.22 7.24 3.85
C TYR A 127 -3.16 7.22 2.73
N PHE A 128 -2.45 8.31 2.50
CA PHE A 128 -1.35 8.31 1.54
C PHE A 128 -0.14 7.55 2.05
N ALA A 129 0.15 7.58 3.36
CA ALA A 129 1.16 6.70 3.95
C ALA A 129 0.86 5.23 3.67
N TYR A 130 -0.41 4.84 3.82
CA TYR A 130 -0.89 3.51 3.50
C TYR A 130 -0.74 3.17 2.00
N ALA A 131 -1.12 4.10 1.12
CA ALA A 131 -0.91 3.95 -0.33
C ALA A 131 0.58 3.77 -0.67
N VAL A 132 1.47 4.57 -0.06
CA VAL A 132 2.92 4.46 -0.22
C VAL A 132 3.39 3.06 0.18
N THR A 133 2.99 2.55 1.35
CA THR A 133 3.36 1.20 1.81
C THR A 133 3.01 0.13 0.77
N TYR A 134 1.78 0.13 0.26
CA TYR A 134 1.34 -0.88 -0.70
C TYR A 134 1.93 -0.67 -2.10
N SER A 135 2.17 0.57 -2.52
CA SER A 135 2.89 0.86 -3.76
C SER A 135 4.35 0.40 -3.70
N ASP A 136 5.04 0.61 -2.57
CA ASP A 136 6.42 0.17 -2.36
C ASP A 136 6.53 -1.35 -2.46
N ILE A 137 5.59 -2.09 -1.88
CA ILE A 137 5.52 -3.55 -2.01
C ILE A 137 5.42 -3.96 -3.49
N LEU A 138 4.57 -3.29 -4.27
CA LEU A 138 4.40 -3.57 -5.70
C LEU A 138 5.70 -3.34 -6.48
N PHE A 139 6.37 -2.20 -6.27
CA PHE A 139 7.60 -1.85 -7.00
C PHE A 139 8.80 -2.71 -6.58
N GLN A 140 9.02 -2.88 -5.27
CA GLN A 140 10.14 -3.67 -4.75
C GLN A 140 10.10 -5.12 -5.22
N ASN A 141 8.90 -5.66 -5.46
CA ASN A 141 8.70 -7.02 -5.95
C ASN A 141 8.48 -7.10 -7.47
N LYS A 142 8.67 -6.01 -8.22
CA LYS A 142 8.50 -5.93 -9.68
C LYS A 142 7.11 -6.40 -10.15
N MET A 143 6.08 -6.09 -9.36
CA MET A 143 4.68 -6.47 -9.62
C MET A 143 3.93 -5.40 -10.42
N THR A 144 4.63 -4.46 -11.02
CA THR A 144 4.09 -3.39 -11.88
C THR A 144 4.48 -3.62 -13.34
N LYS A 145 3.74 -3.00 -14.27
CA LYS A 145 4.05 -3.09 -15.72
C LYS A 145 5.44 -2.54 -16.03
N ASP A 146 5.77 -1.40 -15.44
CA ASP A 146 7.12 -0.87 -15.45
C ASP A 146 7.90 -1.45 -14.26
N GLN A 147 8.85 -2.33 -14.54
CA GLN A 147 9.71 -2.97 -13.53
C GLN A 147 10.91 -2.12 -13.13
N ASN A 148 11.14 -0.99 -13.80
CA ASN A 148 12.20 -0.04 -13.48
C ASN A 148 11.70 1.07 -12.55
N MET A 149 10.38 1.26 -12.45
CA MET A 149 9.80 2.18 -11.48
C MET A 149 10.05 1.68 -10.06
N THR A 150 10.62 2.55 -9.22
CA THR A 150 11.04 2.19 -7.86
C THR A 150 10.11 2.72 -6.77
N PHE A 151 9.22 3.67 -7.10
CA PHE A 151 8.23 4.24 -6.18
C PHE A 151 7.12 5.02 -6.91
N ASP A 152 5.98 5.20 -6.25
CA ASP A 152 4.90 6.08 -6.71
C ASP A 152 5.21 7.54 -6.31
N THR A 153 5.63 8.33 -7.28
CA THR A 153 5.97 9.75 -7.09
C THR A 153 4.78 10.56 -6.57
N THR A 154 3.56 10.24 -7.03
CA THR A 154 2.34 10.97 -6.66
C THR A 154 1.96 10.68 -5.23
N SER A 155 1.88 9.40 -4.86
CA SER A 155 1.57 9.01 -3.48
C SER A 155 2.58 9.56 -2.47
N LEU A 156 3.88 9.58 -2.82
CA LEU A 156 4.90 10.20 -2.00
C LEU A 156 4.72 11.71 -1.83
N LEU A 157 4.44 12.42 -2.93
CA LEU A 157 4.24 13.87 -2.90
C LEU A 157 3.05 14.24 -2.01
N TYR A 158 1.93 13.54 -2.18
CA TYR A 158 0.72 13.78 -1.38
C TYR A 158 0.86 13.33 0.08
N ALA A 159 1.60 12.24 0.36
CA ALA A 159 1.94 11.86 1.72
C ALA A 159 2.78 12.94 2.41
N GLY A 160 3.79 13.48 1.72
CA GLY A 160 4.61 14.58 2.21
C GLY A 160 3.80 15.84 2.50
N TYR A 161 3.01 16.30 1.52
CA TYR A 161 2.19 17.51 1.67
C TYR A 161 1.14 17.37 2.76
N SER A 162 0.47 16.22 2.84
CA SER A 162 -0.53 15.98 3.89
C SER A 162 0.11 15.98 5.26
N SER A 163 1.27 15.33 5.42
CA SER A 163 2.03 15.31 6.68
C SER A 163 2.53 16.71 7.07
N GLN A 164 3.02 17.50 6.12
CA GLN A 164 3.43 18.89 6.36
C GLN A 164 2.26 19.72 6.89
N ASN A 165 1.09 19.66 6.22
CA ASN A 165 -0.10 20.40 6.63
C ASN A 165 -0.72 19.86 7.93
N ALA A 166 -0.49 18.60 8.25
CA ALA A 166 -0.84 17.98 9.54
C ALA A 166 0.19 18.29 10.66
N GLN A 167 1.19 19.13 10.40
CA GLN A 167 2.27 19.46 11.35
C GLN A 167 3.13 18.24 11.77
N LYS A 168 3.17 17.19 10.94
CA LYS A 168 3.99 15.99 11.12
C LYS A 168 5.32 16.14 10.36
N GLY A 169 6.17 17.05 10.82
CA GLY A 169 7.38 17.45 10.09
C GLY A 169 8.34 16.29 9.78
N VAL A 170 8.52 15.36 10.71
CA VAL A 170 9.35 14.15 10.51
C VAL A 170 8.80 13.27 9.38
N ASP A 171 7.49 13.06 9.35
CA ASP A 171 6.84 12.26 8.31
C ASP A 171 6.89 12.97 6.96
N ALA A 172 6.71 14.30 6.92
CA ALA A 172 6.85 15.08 5.70
C ALA A 172 8.27 14.92 5.11
N CYS A 173 9.30 15.11 5.94
CA CYS A 173 10.69 14.93 5.54
C CYS A 173 10.97 13.52 5.04
N LYS A 174 10.41 12.47 5.66
CA LYS A 174 10.56 11.08 5.22
C LYS A 174 10.13 10.88 3.76
N TYR A 175 9.01 11.46 3.34
CA TYR A 175 8.50 11.30 1.97
C TYR A 175 9.21 12.21 0.97
N TYR A 176 9.45 13.48 1.33
CA TYR A 176 10.17 14.41 0.45
C TYR A 176 11.63 14.01 0.24
N ALA A 177 12.29 13.43 1.25
CA ALA A 177 13.64 12.90 1.13
C ALA A 177 13.75 11.88 -0.02
N ARG A 178 12.80 10.94 -0.11
CA ARG A 178 12.79 9.92 -1.18
C ARG A 178 12.71 10.54 -2.57
N LEU A 179 11.86 11.55 -2.73
CA LEU A 179 11.73 12.29 -3.99
C LEU A 179 13.03 13.06 -4.31
N ALA A 180 13.59 13.75 -3.32
CA ALA A 180 14.79 14.55 -3.48
C ALA A 180 16.04 13.70 -3.81
N GLU A 181 16.20 12.57 -3.13
CA GLU A 181 17.29 11.60 -3.34
C GLU A 181 17.21 10.95 -4.72
N ALA A 182 16.01 10.72 -5.22
CA ALA A 182 15.76 10.27 -6.59
C ALA A 182 15.84 11.40 -7.63
N LYS A 183 16.18 12.63 -7.20
CA LYS A 183 16.33 13.82 -8.05
C LYS A 183 15.07 14.15 -8.84
N VAL A 184 13.90 13.90 -8.26
CA VAL A 184 12.62 14.28 -8.86
C VAL A 184 12.55 15.80 -8.96
N GLY A 185 12.53 16.31 -10.19
CA GLY A 185 12.48 17.74 -10.48
C GLY A 185 11.17 18.18 -11.13
N GLY A 186 11.14 19.43 -11.61
CA GLY A 186 9.95 20.08 -12.19
C GLY A 186 9.31 21.09 -11.24
N ASP A 187 8.46 21.96 -11.79
CA ASP A 187 7.95 23.14 -11.07
C ASP A 187 7.19 22.77 -9.78
N GLY A 188 6.49 21.62 -9.77
CA GLY A 188 5.72 21.15 -8.61
C GLY A 188 6.54 20.53 -7.46
N PHE A 189 7.86 20.41 -7.61
CA PHE A 189 8.73 19.71 -6.65
C PHE A 189 9.75 20.60 -5.97
N VAL A 190 9.96 21.85 -6.41
CA VAL A 190 10.99 22.73 -5.80
C VAL A 190 10.74 22.95 -4.30
N ASP A 191 9.47 23.04 -3.89
CA ASP A 191 9.09 23.29 -2.51
C ASP A 191 9.42 22.13 -1.57
N ILE A 192 9.53 20.88 -2.09
CA ILE A 192 9.94 19.75 -1.27
C ILE A 192 11.41 19.91 -0.83
N TYR A 193 12.26 20.43 -1.72
CA TYR A 193 13.67 20.68 -1.43
C TYR A 193 13.81 21.83 -0.44
N LYS A 194 13.08 22.93 -0.67
CA LYS A 194 13.02 24.07 0.26
C LYS A 194 12.58 23.62 1.65
N TYR A 195 11.53 22.81 1.73
CA TYR A 195 11.03 22.28 2.99
C TYR A 195 12.06 21.44 3.73
N LEU A 196 12.72 20.48 3.06
CA LEU A 196 13.78 19.66 3.66
C LEU A 196 14.92 20.53 4.20
N ILE A 197 15.41 21.47 3.40
CA ILE A 197 16.52 22.36 3.77
C ILE A 197 16.17 23.20 5.00
N ILE A 198 15.02 23.88 4.98
CA ILE A 198 14.56 24.73 6.09
C ILE A 198 14.35 23.88 7.35
N THR A 199 13.72 22.72 7.22
CA THR A 199 13.46 21.83 8.36
C THR A 199 14.76 21.35 8.99
N TYR A 200 15.70 20.83 8.19
CA TYR A 200 16.96 20.33 8.73
C TYR A 200 17.89 21.45 9.23
N MET A 201 17.79 22.66 8.68
CA MET A 201 18.47 23.84 9.23
C MET A 201 17.92 24.17 10.63
N ASN A 202 16.60 24.28 10.77
CA ASN A 202 15.94 24.60 12.03
C ASN A 202 16.19 23.52 13.10
N ASP A 203 16.18 22.25 12.70
CA ASP A 203 16.44 21.09 13.56
C ASP A 203 17.94 20.87 13.84
N LYS A 204 18.82 21.75 13.32
CA LYS A 204 20.28 21.67 13.47
C LYS A 204 20.87 20.33 13.00
N LYS A 205 20.26 19.72 11.97
CA LYS A 205 20.72 18.48 11.32
C LYS A 205 21.68 18.81 10.18
N GLU A 206 22.88 19.23 10.53
CA GLU A 206 23.87 19.78 9.58
C GLU A 206 24.17 18.84 8.39
N GLU A 207 24.36 17.54 8.63
CA GLU A 207 24.62 16.57 7.56
C GLU A 207 23.44 16.50 6.56
N SER A 208 22.21 16.42 7.07
CA SER A 208 21.00 16.40 6.24
C SER A 208 20.83 17.73 5.48
N PHE A 209 21.02 18.86 6.15
CA PHE A 209 21.01 20.17 5.50
C PHE A 209 21.99 20.23 4.32
N ARG A 210 23.26 19.86 4.55
CA ARG A 210 24.31 19.85 3.51
C ARG A 210 23.98 18.90 2.37
N LYS A 211 23.42 17.73 2.65
CA LYS A 211 22.97 16.78 1.64
C LYS A 211 21.87 17.38 0.76
N TYR A 212 20.81 17.92 1.35
CA TYR A 212 19.64 18.36 0.59
C TYR A 212 19.85 19.69 -0.14
N ILE A 213 20.68 20.61 0.38
CA ILE A 213 21.06 21.82 -0.38
C ILE A 213 21.92 21.46 -1.61
N ALA A 214 22.81 20.47 -1.51
CA ALA A 214 23.58 20.00 -2.66
C ALA A 214 22.69 19.36 -3.73
N LEU A 215 21.73 18.52 -3.33
CA LEU A 215 20.74 17.94 -4.24
C LEU A 215 19.87 19.03 -4.89
N ALA A 216 19.42 20.02 -4.11
CA ALA A 216 18.62 21.13 -4.60
C ALA A 216 19.38 21.97 -5.65
N LYS A 217 20.64 22.32 -5.39
CA LYS A 217 21.51 23.03 -6.34
C LYS A 217 21.76 22.21 -7.62
N GLN A 218 21.80 20.87 -7.53
CA GLN A 218 21.93 20.00 -8.70
C GLN A 218 20.66 19.98 -9.56
N VAL A 219 19.47 19.86 -8.95
CA VAL A 219 18.20 19.72 -9.67
C VAL A 219 17.67 21.08 -10.15
N TYR A 220 17.90 22.14 -9.38
CA TYR A 220 17.44 23.50 -9.66
C TYR A 220 18.60 24.52 -9.58
N PRO A 221 19.54 24.49 -10.55
CA PRO A 221 20.73 25.36 -10.54
C PRO A 221 20.41 26.84 -10.74
N LYS A 222 19.17 27.19 -11.14
CA LYS A 222 18.71 28.56 -11.35
C LYS A 222 17.97 29.17 -10.16
N GLU A 223 17.57 28.34 -9.19
CA GLU A 223 16.93 28.83 -7.96
C GLU A 223 17.98 29.46 -7.04
N ASN A 224 17.59 30.52 -6.32
CA ASN A 224 18.45 31.09 -5.29
C ASN A 224 18.30 30.28 -3.99
N TRP A 225 19.40 29.66 -3.56
CA TRP A 225 19.46 28.78 -2.38
C TRP A 225 20.27 29.36 -1.21
N ASP A 226 20.78 30.58 -1.38
CA ASP A 226 21.64 31.25 -0.39
C ASP A 226 20.81 32.11 0.59
#